data_AF-A0AAU2UHN1-F1
#
_entry.id   AF-A0AAU2UHN1-F1
#
_cell.length_a   1.000
_cell.length_b   1.000
_cell.length_c   1.000
_cell.angle_alpha   90.00
_cell.angle_beta   90.00
_cell.angle_gamma   90.00
#
_symmetry.space_group_name_H-M   'P 1'
#
loop_
_entity.id
_entity.type
_entity.pdbx_description
1 polymer ?
#
loop_
_entity_poly.entity_id
_entity_poly.type
_entity_poly.pdbx_seq_one_letter_code
_entity_poly.pdbx_strand_id
1 'polypeptide(L)'
;MFKPRYPHSDTHTFAATSHTSAPLPVTTEHTERSAPAPVPVRPGVFDIARANPVVAVTGAVAIGAVVTSMLLAVAITALALSISGVVLLVLVRILRQELHR
;
A
#
# COMPACT_ATOMS: atom_id res chain seq x y z
N MET A 1 -50.25 27.56 8.55
CA MET A 1 -48.77 27.71 8.47
C MET A 1 -48.19 26.52 7.73
N PHE A 2 -47.57 26.74 6.57
CA PHE A 2 -46.90 25.70 5.80
C PHE A 2 -45.67 25.21 6.57
N LYS A 3 -45.65 23.93 6.95
CA LYS A 3 -44.44 23.28 7.46
C LYS A 3 -43.71 22.69 6.25
N PRO A 4 -42.52 23.18 5.86
CA PRO A 4 -41.76 22.54 4.81
C PRO A 4 -41.30 21.17 5.29
N ARG A 5 -41.66 20.14 4.52
CA ARG A 5 -41.17 18.78 4.74
C ARG A 5 -39.87 18.64 3.96
N TYR A 6 -38.74 18.65 4.67
CA TYR A 6 -37.44 18.38 4.06
C TYR A 6 -37.27 16.87 3.83
N PRO A 7 -36.66 16.44 2.72
CA PRO A 7 -36.36 15.03 2.49
C PRO A 7 -35.33 14.53 3.51
N HIS A 8 -35.36 13.21 3.73
CA HIS A 8 -34.45 12.54 4.63
C HIS A 8 -33.01 12.70 4.10
N SER A 9 -32.08 13.13 4.96
CA SER A 9 -30.68 13.26 4.61
C SER A 9 -30.10 11.87 4.38
N ASP A 10 -29.67 11.58 3.15
CA ASP A 10 -28.87 10.40 2.82
C ASP A 10 -27.42 10.68 3.22
N THR A 11 -27.17 10.80 4.53
CA THR A 11 -25.80 10.77 5.05
C THR A 11 -25.58 9.39 5.65
N HIS A 12 -24.75 8.58 5.00
CA HIS A 12 -24.30 7.32 5.56
C HIS A 12 -23.51 7.58 6.84
N THR A 13 -24.16 7.49 8.00
CA THR A 13 -23.47 7.50 9.29
C THR A 13 -22.80 6.16 9.50
N PHE A 14 -21.54 6.10 9.08
CA PHE A 14 -20.60 5.05 9.48
C PHE A 14 -19.95 5.49 10.80
N ALA A 15 -20.41 4.95 11.92
CA ALA A 15 -19.67 4.90 13.19
C ALA A 15 -20.43 3.95 14.14
N ALA A 16 -19.99 2.70 14.27
CA ALA A 16 -18.95 2.27 15.19
C ALA A 16 -19.55 1.71 16.50
N THR A 17 -19.42 0.38 16.62
CA THR A 17 -19.19 -0.37 17.86
C THR A 17 -20.22 -0.29 18.99
N SER A 18 -20.94 -1.41 19.13
CA SER A 18 -21.25 -2.15 20.37
C SER A 18 -21.98 -1.42 21.51
N HIS A 19 -23.11 -1.96 21.99
CA HIS A 19 -23.37 -2.37 23.39
C HIS A 19 -24.87 -2.71 23.60
N THR A 20 -25.09 -3.98 23.93
CA THR A 20 -26.27 -4.68 24.46
C THR A 20 -27.22 -3.88 25.35
N SER A 21 -28.54 -4.03 25.15
CA SER A 21 -29.57 -4.29 26.20
C SER A 21 -30.95 -4.49 25.56
N ALA A 22 -31.59 -5.65 25.77
CA ALA A 22 -33.00 -5.92 25.48
C ALA A 22 -33.74 -6.20 26.80
N PRO A 23 -35.09 -6.07 26.88
CA PRO A 23 -35.91 -7.29 26.75
C PRO A 23 -37.35 -7.15 26.14
N LEU A 24 -37.65 -8.05 25.18
CA LEU A 24 -38.90 -8.84 24.92
C LEU A 24 -40.30 -8.16 24.68
N PRO A 25 -41.33 -8.88 24.16
CA PRO A 25 -41.37 -10.01 23.18
C PRO A 25 -42.56 -9.96 22.17
N VAL A 26 -42.44 -10.51 20.95
CA VAL A 26 -43.57 -11.22 20.27
C VAL A 26 -43.03 -12.31 19.32
N THR A 27 -43.54 -13.52 19.53
CA THR A 27 -43.33 -14.81 18.85
C THR A 27 -43.82 -14.84 17.40
N THR A 28 -43.04 -15.44 16.49
CA THR A 28 -43.54 -16.38 15.46
C THR A 28 -42.45 -17.36 15.06
N GLU A 29 -42.77 -18.64 15.16
CA GLU A 29 -41.98 -19.81 14.76
C GLU A 29 -41.57 -19.76 13.29
N HIS A 30 -40.28 -19.90 13.01
CA HIS A 30 -39.83 -20.79 11.94
C HIS A 30 -38.43 -21.32 12.27
N THR A 31 -38.40 -22.61 12.60
CA THR A 31 -37.20 -23.42 12.60
C THR A 31 -36.71 -23.54 11.17
N GLU A 32 -35.82 -22.65 10.76
CA GLU A 32 -34.90 -22.91 9.65
C GLU A 32 -33.47 -22.60 10.09
N ARG A 33 -32.81 -23.66 10.54
CA ARG A 33 -31.40 -23.98 10.27
C ARG A 33 -30.46 -22.78 10.15
N SER A 34 -29.84 -22.44 11.28
CA SER A 34 -28.62 -21.63 11.42
C SER A 34 -27.74 -21.67 10.15
N ALA A 35 -27.86 -20.64 9.32
CA ALA A 35 -26.89 -20.34 8.28
C ALA A 35 -25.77 -19.53 8.93
N PRO A 36 -24.50 -19.94 8.84
CA PRO A 36 -23.39 -19.13 9.35
C PRO A 36 -23.37 -17.80 8.60
N ALA A 37 -23.30 -16.69 9.35
CA ALA A 37 -23.09 -15.36 8.78
C ALA A 37 -21.87 -15.39 7.85
N PRO A 38 -21.91 -14.81 6.64
CA PRO A 38 -20.76 -14.77 5.75
C PRO A 38 -19.63 -14.01 6.45
N VAL A 39 -18.56 -14.73 6.80
CA VAL A 39 -17.32 -14.12 7.25
C VAL A 39 -16.82 -13.20 6.13
N PRO A 40 -16.43 -11.93 6.41
CA PRO A 40 -15.82 -11.09 5.39
C PRO A 40 -14.51 -11.75 4.95
N VAL A 41 -14.55 -12.48 3.83
CA VAL A 41 -13.36 -13.00 3.17
C VAL A 41 -12.64 -11.77 2.63
N ARG A 42 -11.57 -11.35 3.31
CA ARG A 42 -10.67 -10.31 2.80
C ARG A 42 -10.14 -10.85 1.46
N PRO A 43 -10.49 -10.24 0.31
CA PRO A 43 -10.07 -10.77 -0.97
C PRO A 43 -8.55 -10.84 -0.96
N GLY A 44 -8.00 -12.01 -1.26
CA GLY A 44 -6.55 -12.14 -1.37
C GLY A 44 -6.04 -11.16 -2.42
N VAL A 45 -4.77 -10.78 -2.35
CA VAL A 45 -4.14 -9.92 -3.38
C VAL A 45 -4.38 -10.49 -4.80
N PHE A 46 -4.50 -11.83 -4.90
CA PHE A 46 -4.89 -12.56 -6.11
C PHE A 46 -6.34 -12.31 -6.57
N ASP A 47 -7.31 -12.19 -5.67
CA ASP A 47 -8.71 -11.90 -6.03
C ASP A 47 -8.87 -10.45 -6.49
N ILE A 48 -8.12 -9.52 -5.90
CA ILE A 48 -8.10 -8.11 -6.29
C ILE A 48 -7.42 -7.94 -7.66
N ALA A 49 -6.31 -8.67 -7.89
CA ALA A 49 -5.62 -8.68 -9.19
C ALA A 49 -6.49 -9.30 -10.30
N ARG A 50 -7.31 -10.30 -9.98
CA ARG A 50 -8.32 -10.86 -10.91
C ARG A 50 -9.45 -9.88 -11.21
N ALA A 51 -9.88 -9.12 -10.21
CA ALA A 51 -10.96 -8.14 -10.36
C ALA A 51 -10.53 -6.94 -11.23
N ASN A 52 -9.26 -6.54 -11.19
CA ASN A 52 -8.72 -5.42 -11.97
C ASN A 52 -7.29 -5.69 -12.47
N PRO A 53 -7.13 -6.43 -13.59
CA PRO A 53 -5.82 -6.80 -14.12
C PRO A 53 -4.98 -5.58 -14.53
N VAL A 54 -5.63 -4.50 -14.98
CA VAL A 54 -4.95 -3.25 -15.38
C VAL A 54 -4.24 -2.59 -14.21
N VAL A 55 -4.87 -2.56 -13.03
CA VAL A 55 -4.28 -1.95 -11.82
C VAL A 55 -3.08 -2.77 -11.34
N ALA A 56 -3.18 -4.11 -11.41
CA ALA A 56 -2.09 -5.01 -11.04
C ALA A 56 -0.87 -4.83 -11.96
N VAL A 57 -1.07 -4.76 -13.28
CA VAL A 57 0.02 -4.56 -14.24
C VAL A 57 0.66 -3.18 -14.05
N THR A 58 -0.15 -2.13 -13.89
CA THR A 58 0.36 -0.76 -13.70
C THR A 58 1.15 -0.64 -12.39
N GLY A 59 0.68 -1.27 -11.32
CA GLY A 59 1.39 -1.34 -10.04
C GLY A 59 2.73 -2.07 -10.16
N ALA A 60 2.77 -3.20 -10.85
CA ALA A 60 4.02 -3.95 -11.08
C ALA A 60 5.03 -3.14 -11.90
N VAL A 61 4.57 -2.44 -12.95
CA VAL A 61 5.43 -1.57 -13.77
C VAL A 61 5.97 -0.40 -12.95
N ALA A 62 5.12 0.23 -12.11
CA ALA A 62 5.57 1.31 -11.24
C ALA A 62 6.64 0.85 -10.24
N ILE A 63 6.45 -0.32 -9.61
CA ILE A 63 7.45 -0.89 -8.70
C ILE A 63 8.74 -1.22 -9.46
N GLY A 64 8.64 -1.83 -10.64
CA GLY A 64 9.79 -2.10 -11.50
C GLY A 64 10.55 -0.83 -11.88
N ALA A 65 9.84 0.26 -12.21
CA ALA A 65 10.44 1.55 -12.54
C ALA A 65 11.18 2.16 -11.34
N VAL A 66 10.60 2.08 -10.13
CA VAL A 66 11.25 2.58 -8.91
C VAL A 66 12.53 1.77 -8.61
N VAL A 67 12.46 0.45 -8.68
CA VAL A 67 13.62 -0.43 -8.42
C VAL A 67 14.72 -0.19 -9.45
N THR A 68 14.38 -0.09 -10.74
CA THR A 68 15.35 0.18 -11.80
C THR A 68 15.97 1.57 -11.66
N SER A 69 15.18 2.59 -11.31
CA SER A 69 15.71 3.93 -11.02
C SER A 69 16.66 3.93 -9.83
N MET A 70 16.35 3.20 -8.77
CA MET A 70 17.21 3.09 -7.59
C MET A 70 18.52 2.37 -7.95
N LEU A 71 18.44 1.26 -8.71
CA LEU A 71 19.62 0.53 -9.17
C LEU A 71 20.51 1.40 -10.07
N LEU A 72 19.90 2.17 -10.98
CA LEU A 72 20.63 3.09 -11.86
C LEU A 72 21.34 4.19 -11.04
N ALA A 73 20.66 4.78 -10.06
CA ALA A 73 21.26 5.78 -9.18
C ALA A 73 22.47 5.21 -8.40
N VAL A 74 22.35 3.99 -7.88
CA VAL A 74 23.44 3.30 -7.19
C VAL A 74 24.60 3.02 -8.14
N ALA A 75 24.33 2.56 -9.36
CA ALA A 75 25.36 2.28 -10.37
C ALA A 75 26.16 3.54 -10.73
N ILE A 76 25.48 4.67 -10.96
CA ILE A 76 26.13 5.95 -11.27
C ILE A 76 27.01 6.40 -10.09
N THR A 77 26.51 6.27 -8.86
CA THR A 77 27.27 6.64 -7.66
C THR A 77 28.51 5.76 -7.49
N ALA A 78 28.37 4.45 -7.68
CA ALA A 78 29.50 3.52 -7.61
C ALA A 78 30.56 3.83 -8.67
N LEU A 79 30.14 4.19 -9.89
CA LEU A 79 31.04 4.62 -10.95
C LEU A 79 31.79 5.90 -10.57
N ALA A 80 31.09 6.90 -10.04
CA ALA A 80 31.70 8.16 -9.59
C ALA A 80 32.72 7.92 -8.46
N LEU A 81 32.40 7.06 -7.49
CA LEU A 81 33.31 6.67 -6.41
C LEU A 81 34.52 5.88 -6.94
N SER A 82 34.31 5.01 -7.92
CA SER A 82 35.38 4.25 -8.57
C SER A 82 36.38 5.18 -9.25
N ILE A 83 35.90 6.13 -10.07
CA ILE A 83 36.75 7.11 -10.75
C ILE A 83 37.48 7.98 -9.72
N SER A 84 36.77 8.49 -8.71
CA SER A 84 37.38 9.29 -7.64
C SER A 84 38.46 8.52 -6.88
N GLY A 85 38.23 7.24 -6.59
CA GLY A 85 39.19 6.36 -5.96
C GLY A 85 40.44 6.14 -6.81
N VAL A 86 40.29 5.95 -8.13
CA VAL A 86 41.43 5.83 -9.05
C VAL A 86 42.25 7.12 -9.09
N VAL A 87 41.59 8.29 -9.18
CA VAL A 87 42.28 9.59 -9.18
C VAL A 87 43.06 9.79 -7.88
N LEU A 88 42.44 9.50 -6.73
CA LEU A 88 43.11 9.57 -5.43
C LEU A 88 44.30 8.61 -5.36
N LEU A 89 44.15 7.38 -5.86
CA LEU A 89 45.23 6.39 -5.87
C LEU A 89 46.41 6.87 -6.73
N VAL A 90 46.13 7.45 -7.90
CA VAL A 90 47.17 8.04 -8.77
C VAL A 90 47.85 9.21 -8.07
N LEU A 91 47.09 10.12 -7.47
CA LEU A 91 47.65 11.27 -6.75
C LEU A 91 48.54 10.83 -5.59
N VAL A 92 48.11 9.83 -4.81
CA VAL A 92 48.91 9.23 -3.74
C VAL A 92 50.17 8.58 -4.29
N ARG A 93 50.10 7.93 -5.46
CA ARG A 93 51.29 7.36 -6.11
C ARG A 93 52.29 8.43 -6.53
N ILE A 94 51.83 9.50 -7.16
CA ILE A 94 52.69 10.63 -7.55
C ILE A 94 53.32 11.26 -6.30
N LEU A 95 52.52 11.52 -5.26
CA LEU A 95 53.03 12.09 -4.02
C LEU A 95 54.09 11.19 -3.36
N ARG A 96 53.89 9.86 -3.39
CA ARG A 96 54.90 8.89 -2.92
C ARG A 96 56.16 8.89 -3.77
N GLN A 97 56.07 9.17 -5.06
CA GLN A 97 57.24 9.28 -5.94
C GLN A 97 58.02 10.56 -5.65
N GLU A 98 57.33 11.68 -5.45
CA GLU A 98 57.95 12.97 -5.09
C GLU A 98 58.60 12.93 -3.71
N LEU A 99 58.02 12.22 -2.74
CA LEU A 99 58.57 12.15 -1.38
C LEU A 99 59.82 11.24 -1.26
N HIS A 100 60.01 10.30 -2.19
CA HIS A 100 61.17 9.41 -2.22
C HIS A 100 62.28 9.89 -3.16
N ARG A 101 62.15 11.11 -3.71
CA ARG A 101 63.13 11.75 -4.59
C ARG A 101 63.96 12.77 -3.83
#